data_AF-D4JU07-F1
#
_entry.id   AF-D4JU07-F1
#
_cell.length_a   1.000
_cell.length_b   1.000
_cell.length_c   1.000
_cell.angle_alpha   90.00
_cell.angle_beta   90.00
_cell.angle_gamma   90.00
#
_symmetry.space_group_name_H-M   'P 1'
#
loop_
_entity.id
_entity.type
_entity.pdbx_description
1 polymer ?
#
loop_
_entity_poly.entity_id
_entity_poly.type
_entity_poly.pdbx_seq_one_letter_code
_entity_poly.pdbx_strand_id
1 'polypeptide(L)'
;MTLGFDLDIAVPALKDFFGGFSVDLYELQKKYCNDKKPFVIHNEPGIEHIFSELYFVPQQIKSDYYKVKALELLLYLDALQFSDSKEDRPYFYKGQVEKIKAIHDLITANLQEHYTMDELAERFQISLTGMKTCFKEIYGDSMYSYLRRYRMNVAATMLRQDSKKGIAEIAGAVGYESPSKFATAFRQVIGQTPMEYRKSFF
;
A
#
# COMPACT_ATOMS: atom_id res chain seq x y z
N MET A 1 3.86 -14.68 -8.76
CA MET A 1 3.23 -15.83 -9.47
C MET A 1 1.96 -16.16 -8.74
N THR A 2 0.88 -16.44 -9.45
CA THR A 2 -0.42 -16.78 -8.84
C THR A 2 -0.63 -18.29 -8.94
N LEU A 3 -1.06 -18.92 -7.85
CA LEU A 3 -1.41 -20.33 -7.80
C LEU A 3 -2.89 -20.46 -7.45
N GLY A 4 -3.59 -21.37 -8.12
CA GLY A 4 -4.98 -21.70 -7.84
C GLY A 4 -5.15 -23.22 -7.79
N PHE A 5 -5.98 -23.68 -6.86
CA PHE A 5 -6.37 -25.08 -6.74
C PHE A 5 -7.86 -25.20 -7.02
N ASP A 6 -8.22 -26.11 -7.91
CA ASP A 6 -9.59 -26.56 -8.04
C ASP A 6 -9.80 -27.71 -7.04
N LEU A 7 -10.56 -27.45 -5.97
CA LEU A 7 -10.74 -28.40 -4.87
C LEU A 7 -11.53 -29.64 -5.31
N ASP A 8 -12.45 -29.50 -6.26
CA ASP A 8 -13.26 -30.61 -6.76
C ASP A 8 -12.40 -31.62 -7.54
N ILE A 9 -11.30 -31.15 -8.12
CA ILE A 9 -10.32 -31.99 -8.84
C ILE A 9 -9.19 -32.46 -7.92
N ALA A 10 -8.65 -31.55 -7.11
CA ALA A 10 -7.41 -31.79 -6.35
C ALA A 10 -7.62 -32.74 -5.16
N VAL A 11 -8.76 -32.64 -4.45
CA VAL A 11 -9.03 -33.48 -3.27
C VAL A 11 -9.14 -34.96 -3.64
N PRO A 12 -9.95 -35.37 -4.64
CA PRO A 12 -10.00 -36.77 -5.08
C PRO A 12 -8.66 -37.26 -5.61
N ALA A 13 -7.97 -36.45 -6.42
CA ALA A 13 -6.69 -36.83 -6.99
C ALA A 13 -5.62 -37.08 -5.91
N LEU A 14 -5.50 -36.22 -4.90
CA LEU A 14 -4.55 -36.45 -3.80
C LEU A 14 -4.85 -37.73 -3.05
N LYS A 15 -6.14 -38.03 -2.80
CA LYS A 15 -6.55 -39.26 -2.13
C LYS A 15 -6.22 -40.51 -2.95
N ASP A 16 -6.45 -40.47 -4.24
CA ASP A 16 -6.26 -41.62 -5.14
C ASP A 16 -4.78 -41.89 -5.42
N PHE A 17 -3.98 -40.85 -5.65
CA PHE A 17 -2.55 -40.98 -5.99
C PHE A 17 -1.64 -41.06 -4.76
N PHE A 18 -2.05 -40.47 -3.63
CA PHE A 18 -1.23 -40.32 -2.43
C PHE A 18 -2.02 -40.68 -1.17
N GLY A 19 -2.53 -41.92 -1.11
CA GLY A 19 -3.19 -42.43 0.09
C GLY A 19 -2.32 -42.24 1.34
N GLY A 20 -2.85 -41.49 2.33
CA GLY A 20 -2.11 -41.13 3.55
C GLY A 20 -1.34 -39.81 3.50
N PHE A 21 -1.51 -38.99 2.47
CA PHE A 21 -1.01 -37.61 2.46
C PHE A 21 -1.67 -36.80 3.58
N SER A 22 -0.85 -36.10 4.38
CA SER A 22 -1.28 -35.48 5.63
C SER A 22 -2.01 -34.14 5.48
N VAL A 23 -1.89 -33.50 4.31
CA VAL A 23 -2.42 -32.15 4.08
C VAL A 23 -3.91 -32.21 3.73
N ASP A 24 -4.72 -31.47 4.49
CA ASP A 24 -6.13 -31.26 4.18
C ASP A 24 -6.31 -29.94 3.41
N LEU A 25 -6.73 -30.05 2.13
CA LEU A 25 -6.92 -28.88 1.27
C LEU A 25 -8.06 -27.97 1.73
N TYR A 26 -9.06 -28.47 2.45
CA TYR A 26 -10.12 -27.63 3.01
C TYR A 26 -9.62 -26.82 4.21
N GLU A 27 -8.75 -27.40 5.03
CA GLU A 27 -8.09 -26.65 6.12
C GLU A 27 -7.13 -25.61 5.57
N LEU A 28 -6.38 -25.92 4.51
CA LEU A 28 -5.60 -24.91 3.78
C LEU A 28 -6.49 -23.80 3.21
N GLN A 29 -7.63 -24.13 2.59
CA GLN A 29 -8.57 -23.13 2.10
C GLN A 29 -9.05 -22.22 3.22
N LYS A 30 -9.42 -22.77 4.38
CA LYS A 30 -9.79 -21.95 5.55
C LYS A 30 -8.61 -21.06 5.96
N LYS A 31 -7.42 -21.62 6.09
CA LYS A 31 -6.22 -20.89 6.52
C LYS A 31 -5.88 -19.69 5.61
N TYR A 32 -6.05 -19.84 4.30
CA TYR A 32 -5.57 -18.88 3.30
C TYR A 32 -6.67 -18.15 2.50
N CYS A 33 -7.93 -18.55 2.60
CA CYS A 33 -9.01 -18.01 1.76
C CYS A 33 -10.27 -17.68 2.56
N ASN A 34 -10.13 -17.38 3.87
CA ASN A 34 -11.25 -17.03 4.74
C ASN A 34 -12.02 -15.75 4.34
N ASP A 35 -11.42 -14.88 3.51
CA ASP A 35 -12.05 -13.65 3.02
C ASP A 35 -12.21 -13.66 1.49
N LYS A 36 -13.04 -12.75 0.96
CA LYS A 36 -13.15 -12.49 -0.49
C LYS A 36 -11.89 -11.86 -1.11
N LYS A 37 -10.77 -11.85 -0.39
CA LYS A 37 -9.51 -11.22 -0.79
C LYS A 37 -8.42 -12.29 -0.88
N PRO A 38 -7.50 -12.17 -1.86
CA PRO A 38 -6.36 -13.06 -1.93
C PRO A 38 -5.48 -12.90 -0.68
N PHE A 39 -5.05 -14.02 -0.10
CA PHE A 39 -4.05 -14.01 0.96
C PHE A 39 -2.66 -13.83 0.35
N VAL A 40 -1.89 -12.92 0.92
CA VAL A 40 -0.59 -12.54 0.37
C VAL A 40 0.50 -12.91 1.37
N ILE A 41 1.39 -13.77 0.88
CA ILE A 41 2.59 -14.18 1.60
C ILE A 41 3.75 -13.31 1.11
N HIS A 42 4.39 -12.58 2.02
CA HIS A 42 5.50 -11.68 1.70
C HIS A 42 6.84 -12.27 2.13
N ASN A 43 7.85 -12.22 1.24
CA ASN A 43 9.25 -12.55 1.53
C ASN A 43 9.45 -13.91 2.24
N GLU A 44 8.73 -14.95 1.80
CA GLU A 44 8.89 -16.30 2.33
C GLU A 44 9.94 -17.08 1.51
N PRO A 45 11.17 -17.27 2.02
CA PRO A 45 12.27 -17.82 1.22
C PRO A 45 12.01 -19.26 0.76
N GLY A 46 11.26 -20.04 1.54
CA GLY A 46 10.88 -21.40 1.17
C GLY A 46 9.98 -21.45 -0.05
N ILE A 47 9.00 -20.54 -0.15
CA ILE A 47 8.12 -20.44 -1.31
C ILE A 47 8.88 -19.93 -2.54
N GLU A 48 9.75 -18.93 -2.35
CA GLU A 48 10.61 -18.43 -3.42
C GLU A 48 11.52 -19.53 -3.98
N HIS A 49 12.11 -20.34 -3.10
CA HIS A 49 12.94 -21.47 -3.47
C HIS A 49 12.18 -22.48 -4.33
N ILE A 50 11.05 -23.01 -3.83
CA ILE A 50 10.21 -24.00 -4.55
C ILE A 50 9.86 -23.50 -5.96
N PHE A 51 9.50 -22.23 -6.08
CA PHE A 51 9.11 -21.64 -7.36
C PHE A 51 10.29 -21.37 -8.29
N SER A 52 11.45 -20.98 -7.76
CA SER A 52 12.64 -20.72 -8.56
C SER A 52 13.08 -21.96 -9.34
N GLU A 53 12.91 -23.15 -8.74
CA GLU A 53 13.34 -24.40 -9.36
C GLU A 53 12.44 -24.82 -10.54
N LEU A 54 11.18 -24.35 -10.59
CA LEU A 54 10.26 -24.64 -11.70
C LEU A 54 10.73 -24.09 -13.05
N TYR A 55 11.64 -23.11 -13.05
CA TYR A 55 12.16 -22.47 -14.27
C TYR A 55 13.28 -23.27 -14.94
N PHE A 56 13.99 -24.12 -14.20
CA PHE A 56 15.21 -24.78 -14.69
C PHE A 56 15.03 -26.29 -14.89
N VAL A 57 13.79 -26.77 -14.96
CA VAL A 57 13.48 -28.21 -15.01
C VAL A 57 13.78 -28.81 -16.40
N PRO A 58 14.57 -29.91 -16.47
CA PRO A 58 14.76 -30.66 -17.72
C PRO A 58 13.43 -31.19 -18.26
N GLN A 59 13.22 -31.08 -19.58
CA GLN A 59 11.94 -31.44 -20.21
C GLN A 59 11.55 -32.91 -19.99
N GLN A 60 12.52 -33.81 -19.84
CA GLN A 60 12.30 -35.24 -19.69
C GLN A 60 11.58 -35.61 -18.39
N ILE A 61 11.73 -34.80 -17.33
CA ILE A 61 11.16 -35.07 -16.00
C ILE A 61 10.08 -34.08 -15.58
N LYS A 62 9.75 -33.12 -16.45
CA LYS A 62 8.98 -31.92 -16.10
C LYS A 62 7.63 -32.22 -15.46
N SER A 63 6.89 -33.21 -15.97
CA SER A 63 5.57 -33.57 -15.45
C SER A 63 5.65 -34.11 -14.01
N ASP A 64 6.54 -35.07 -13.75
CA ASP A 64 6.67 -35.67 -12.43
C ASP A 64 7.33 -34.71 -11.43
N TYR A 65 8.27 -33.90 -11.89
CA TYR A 65 8.87 -32.84 -11.09
C TYR A 65 7.82 -31.83 -10.59
N TYR A 66 6.89 -31.40 -11.46
CA TYR A 66 5.80 -30.51 -11.06
C TYR A 66 4.85 -31.13 -10.04
N LYS A 67 4.60 -32.44 -10.11
CA LYS A 67 3.83 -33.15 -9.09
C LYS A 67 4.54 -33.10 -7.74
N VAL A 68 5.84 -33.38 -7.70
CA VAL A 68 6.65 -33.31 -6.47
C VAL A 68 6.63 -31.89 -5.89
N LYS A 69 6.84 -30.87 -6.73
CA LYS A 69 6.81 -29.48 -6.28
C LYS A 69 5.43 -29.01 -5.81
N ALA A 70 4.35 -29.52 -6.40
CA ALA A 70 3.01 -29.27 -5.90
C ALA A 70 2.81 -29.87 -4.49
N LEU A 71 3.27 -31.10 -4.25
CA LEU A 71 3.18 -31.73 -2.93
C LEU A 71 4.05 -31.03 -1.88
N GLU A 72 5.28 -30.68 -2.24
CA GLU A 72 6.18 -29.91 -1.38
C GLU A 72 5.57 -28.57 -0.98
N LEU A 73 4.97 -27.86 -1.94
CA LEU A 73 4.30 -26.60 -1.68
C LEU A 73 3.10 -26.77 -0.74
N LEU A 74 2.29 -27.80 -0.94
CA LEU A 74 1.15 -28.10 -0.06
C LEU A 74 1.60 -28.40 1.38
N LEU A 75 2.66 -29.19 1.56
CA LEU A 75 3.25 -29.47 2.87
C LEU A 75 3.81 -28.20 3.53
N TYR A 76 4.49 -27.36 2.74
CA TYR A 76 5.04 -26.10 3.24
C TYR A 76 3.93 -25.14 3.69
N LEU A 77 2.86 -25.00 2.89
CA LEU A 77 1.70 -24.18 3.22
C LEU A 77 0.96 -24.69 4.46
N ASP A 78 0.92 -26.00 4.68
CA ASP A 78 0.31 -26.59 5.87
C ASP A 78 1.13 -26.30 7.13
N ALA A 79 2.46 -26.48 7.05
CA ALA A 79 3.38 -26.26 8.16
C ALA A 79 3.61 -24.78 8.53
N LEU A 80 3.40 -23.86 7.59
CA LEU A 80 3.56 -22.42 7.78
C LEU A 80 2.70 -21.91 8.96
N GLN A 81 3.33 -21.45 10.04
CA GLN A 81 2.60 -20.84 11.15
C GLN A 81 2.63 -19.32 11.00
N PHE A 82 1.46 -18.72 10.85
CA PHE A 82 1.32 -17.27 10.97
C PHE A 82 1.12 -16.95 12.45
N SER A 83 2.05 -16.21 13.05
CA SER A 83 1.77 -15.60 14.34
C SER A 83 0.56 -14.68 14.16
N ASP A 84 -0.40 -14.70 15.10
CA ASP A 84 -1.59 -13.82 15.16
C ASP A 84 -1.26 -12.30 15.22
N SER A 85 -0.01 -11.91 14.97
CA SER A 85 0.33 -10.55 14.57
C SER A 85 -0.21 -10.29 13.16
N LYS A 86 -1.54 -10.13 13.09
CA LYS A 86 -2.23 -9.38 12.05
C LYS A 86 -1.67 -7.96 12.03
N GLU A 87 -0.50 -7.76 11.46
CA GLU A 87 -0.34 -6.60 10.60
C GLU A 87 -1.19 -6.90 9.37
N ASP A 88 -2.51 -6.69 9.49
CA ASP A 88 -3.45 -6.50 8.39
C ASP A 88 -2.96 -5.29 7.60
N ARG A 89 -1.84 -5.41 6.87
CA ARG A 89 -1.45 -4.42 5.87
C ARG A 89 -2.32 -4.74 4.67
N PRO A 90 -3.37 -3.95 4.38
CA PRO A 90 -4.22 -4.21 3.24
C PRO A 90 -3.36 -4.30 1.98
N TYR A 91 -3.41 -5.45 1.31
CA TYR A 91 -2.72 -5.61 0.03
C TYR A 91 -3.35 -4.69 -1.01
N PHE A 92 -2.52 -3.84 -1.62
CA PHE A 92 -2.92 -2.97 -2.72
C PHE A 92 -2.24 -3.43 -4.00
N TYR A 93 -3.05 -3.70 -5.03
CA TYR A 93 -2.53 -4.02 -6.36
C TYR A 93 -1.60 -2.90 -6.85
N LYS A 94 -0.57 -3.25 -7.64
CA LYS A 94 0.39 -2.28 -8.20
C LYS A 94 -0.29 -1.07 -8.85
N GLY A 95 -1.34 -1.30 -9.64
CA GLY A 95 -2.12 -0.22 -10.26
C GLY A 95 -2.83 0.70 -9.25
N GLN A 96 -3.24 0.18 -8.10
CA GLN A 96 -3.79 1.02 -7.03
C GLN A 96 -2.70 1.90 -6.40
N VAL A 97 -1.52 1.34 -6.13
CA VAL A 97 -0.37 2.10 -5.59
C VAL A 97 0.06 3.20 -6.59
N GLU A 98 0.11 2.89 -7.88
CA GLU A 98 0.43 3.85 -8.94
C GLU A 98 -0.61 4.98 -9.01
N LYS A 99 -1.91 4.67 -8.91
CA LYS A 99 -2.97 5.69 -8.82
C LYS A 99 -2.79 6.60 -7.60
N ILE A 100 -2.43 6.05 -6.44
CA ILE A 100 -2.20 6.86 -5.24
C ILE A 100 -0.97 7.77 -5.38
N LYS A 101 0.09 7.31 -6.03
CA LYS A 101 1.25 8.15 -6.35
C LYS A 101 0.86 9.26 -7.32
N ALA A 102 0.12 8.95 -8.37
CA ALA A 102 -0.36 9.97 -9.32
C ALA A 102 -1.31 10.99 -8.68
N ILE A 103 -2.17 10.56 -7.74
CA ILE A 103 -2.99 11.48 -6.94
C ILE A 103 -2.10 12.39 -6.10
N HIS A 104 -1.08 11.85 -5.43
CA HIS A 104 -0.13 12.63 -4.65
C HIS A 104 0.60 13.67 -5.51
N ASP A 105 1.11 13.28 -6.67
CA ASP A 105 1.78 14.18 -7.61
C ASP A 105 0.83 15.30 -8.05
N LEU A 106 -0.43 14.98 -8.37
CA LEU A 106 -1.44 15.96 -8.77
C LEU A 106 -1.72 16.99 -7.66
N ILE A 107 -2.00 16.55 -6.44
CA ILE A 107 -2.37 17.45 -5.33
C ILE A 107 -1.20 18.26 -4.78
N THR A 108 0.04 17.85 -5.09
CA THR A 108 1.26 18.55 -4.66
C THR A 108 1.87 19.43 -5.76
N ALA A 109 1.52 19.23 -7.03
CA ALA A 109 1.97 20.03 -8.16
C ALA A 109 1.45 21.48 -8.10
N ASN A 110 0.19 21.68 -7.72
CA ASN A 110 -0.40 23.00 -7.55
C ASN A 110 -1.21 23.09 -6.25
N LEU A 111 -0.61 23.67 -5.21
CA LEU A 111 -1.26 23.78 -3.90
C LEU A 111 -2.43 24.76 -3.86
N GLN A 112 -2.58 25.63 -4.86
CA GLN A 112 -3.72 26.53 -4.97
C GLN A 112 -4.97 25.83 -5.48
N GLU A 113 -4.80 24.68 -6.15
CA GLU A 113 -5.92 23.91 -6.66
C GLU A 113 -6.52 23.06 -5.54
N HIS A 114 -7.84 23.04 -5.46
CA HIS A 114 -8.59 22.32 -4.45
C HIS A 114 -9.32 21.16 -5.08
N TYR A 115 -9.09 19.97 -4.56
CA TYR A 115 -9.80 18.76 -4.95
C TYR A 115 -10.51 18.17 -3.74
N THR A 116 -11.76 17.76 -3.92
CA THR A 116 -12.43 16.91 -2.95
C THR A 116 -11.91 15.48 -3.07
N MET A 117 -12.03 14.71 -1.99
CA MET A 117 -11.62 13.31 -2.04
C MET A 117 -12.50 12.49 -2.99
N ASP A 118 -13.77 12.87 -3.15
CA ASP A 118 -14.71 12.26 -4.09
C ASP A 118 -14.31 12.53 -5.55
N GLU A 119 -13.94 13.76 -5.88
CA GLU A 119 -13.41 14.12 -7.21
C GLU A 119 -12.15 13.32 -7.56
N LEU A 120 -11.22 13.18 -6.61
CA LEU A 120 -10.00 12.37 -6.82
C LEU A 120 -10.34 10.89 -7.00
N ALA A 121 -11.26 10.36 -6.20
CA ALA A 121 -11.70 8.97 -6.30
C ALA A 121 -12.33 8.68 -7.68
N GLU A 122 -13.22 9.57 -8.15
CA GLU A 122 -13.87 9.47 -9.45
C GLU A 122 -12.86 9.60 -10.59
N ARG A 123 -12.03 10.65 -10.59
CA ARG A 123 -11.04 10.93 -11.64
C ARG A 123 -10.06 9.79 -11.85
N PHE A 124 -9.62 9.13 -10.76
CA PHE A 124 -8.67 8.02 -10.82
C PHE A 124 -9.33 6.64 -10.82
N GLN A 125 -10.67 6.58 -10.88
CA GLN A 125 -11.45 5.35 -10.89
C GLN A 125 -11.03 4.40 -9.75
N ILE A 126 -11.05 4.91 -8.53
CA ILE A 126 -10.71 4.18 -7.30
C ILE A 126 -11.80 4.44 -6.27
N SER A 127 -12.14 3.44 -5.45
CA SER A 127 -13.11 3.67 -4.38
C SER A 127 -12.55 4.65 -3.34
N LEU A 128 -13.40 5.54 -2.80
CA LEU A 128 -13.00 6.52 -1.78
C LEU A 128 -12.32 5.85 -0.57
N THR A 129 -12.90 4.75 -0.08
CA THR A 129 -12.34 3.98 1.05
C THR A 129 -11.00 3.35 0.69
N GLY A 130 -10.88 2.76 -0.51
CA GLY A 130 -9.63 2.19 -1.00
C GLY A 130 -8.54 3.25 -1.18
N MET A 131 -8.92 4.45 -1.63
CA MET A 131 -8.02 5.58 -1.77
C MET A 131 -7.48 6.05 -0.42
N LYS A 132 -8.36 6.30 0.55
CA LYS A 132 -7.99 6.76 1.90
C LYS A 132 -7.07 5.77 2.61
N THR A 133 -7.42 4.48 2.54
CA THR A 133 -6.64 3.42 3.21
C THR A 133 -5.28 3.28 2.55
N CYS A 134 -5.22 3.18 1.22
CA CYS A 134 -3.96 3.03 0.49
C CYS A 134 -3.04 4.25 0.64
N PHE A 135 -3.60 5.46 0.62
CA PHE A 135 -2.82 6.67 0.89
C PHE A 135 -2.20 6.65 2.29
N LYS A 136 -2.97 6.27 3.32
CA LYS A 136 -2.47 6.19 4.69
C LYS A 136 -1.35 5.16 4.85
N GLU A 137 -1.48 4.00 4.21
CA GLU A 137 -0.44 2.97 4.27
C GLU A 137 0.85 3.39 3.53
N ILE A 138 0.73 4.13 2.42
CA ILE A 138 1.91 4.59 1.65
C ILE A 138 2.61 5.77 2.34
N TYR A 139 1.85 6.73 2.88
CA TYR A 139 2.38 8.00 3.38
C TYR A 139 2.32 8.16 4.90
N GLY A 140 1.84 7.15 5.62
CA GLY A 140 1.78 7.10 7.09
C GLY A 140 0.70 7.96 7.73
N ASP A 141 -0.12 8.66 6.96
CA ASP A 141 -1.19 9.52 7.49
C ASP A 141 -2.33 9.70 6.48
N SER A 142 -3.48 10.14 6.96
CA SER A 142 -4.59 10.58 6.13
C SER A 142 -4.15 11.66 5.15
N MET A 143 -4.76 11.64 3.95
CA MET A 143 -4.49 12.60 2.88
C MET A 143 -4.66 14.06 3.32
N TYR A 144 -5.66 14.34 4.17
CA TYR A 144 -5.89 15.68 4.70
C TYR A 144 -4.75 16.16 5.60
N SER A 145 -4.38 15.36 6.61
CA SER A 145 -3.29 15.69 7.53
C SER A 145 -1.95 15.78 6.81
N TYR A 146 -1.71 14.89 5.84
CA TYR A 146 -0.54 14.91 4.99
C TYR A 146 -0.45 16.21 4.20
N LEU A 147 -1.50 16.56 3.44
CA LEU A 147 -1.50 17.74 2.58
C LEU A 147 -1.37 19.03 3.41
N ARG A 148 -2.00 19.06 4.59
CA ARG A 148 -1.84 20.15 5.54
C ARG A 148 -0.37 20.34 5.96
N ARG A 149 0.31 19.26 6.36
CA ARG A 149 1.74 19.34 6.72
C ARG A 149 2.61 19.73 5.53
N TYR A 150 2.33 19.16 4.36
CA TYR A 150 3.03 19.47 3.12
C TYR A 150 2.96 20.96 2.80
N ARG A 151 1.75 21.55 2.79
CA ARG A 151 1.54 22.99 2.59
C ARG A 151 2.34 23.85 3.57
N MET A 152 2.38 23.48 4.85
CA MET A 152 3.13 24.25 5.86
C MET A 152 4.64 24.14 5.67
N ASN A 153 5.16 22.97 5.27
CA ASN A 153 6.58 22.78 4.97
C ASN A 153 7.02 23.57 3.73
N VAL A 154 6.17 23.62 2.70
CA VAL A 154 6.39 24.48 1.52
C VAL A 154 6.39 25.94 1.94
N ALA A 155 5.41 26.40 2.72
CA ALA A 155 5.36 27.76 3.23
C ALA A 155 6.60 28.12 4.08
N ALA A 156 7.05 27.21 4.95
CA ALA A 156 8.26 27.38 5.76
C ALA A 156 9.51 27.56 4.88
N THR A 157 9.58 26.83 3.77
CA THR A 157 10.66 26.99 2.79
C THR A 157 10.60 28.36 2.11
N MET A 158 9.42 28.81 1.68
CA MET A 158 9.23 30.15 1.10
C MET A 158 9.60 31.26 2.10
N LEU A 159 9.21 31.12 3.37
CA LEU A 159 9.51 32.08 4.43
C LEU A 159 11.02 32.25 4.69
N ARG A 160 11.80 31.18 4.53
CA ARG A 160 13.25 31.20 4.69
C ARG A 160 13.99 31.77 3.48
N GLN A 161 13.42 31.59 2.28
CA GLN A 161 14.08 31.95 1.03
C GLN A 161 13.86 33.41 0.63
N ASP A 162 12.72 34.00 0.99
CA ASP A 162 12.35 35.36 0.59
C ASP A 162 11.79 36.18 1.75
N SER A 163 12.61 37.09 2.27
CA SER A 163 12.25 37.99 3.37
C SER A 163 11.24 39.07 2.95
N LYS A 164 11.15 39.40 1.65
CA LYS A 164 10.30 40.46 1.11
C LYS A 164 8.89 39.96 0.78
N LYS A 165 8.74 38.67 0.47
CA LYS A 165 7.43 38.08 0.14
C LYS A 165 6.45 38.25 1.30
N GLY A 166 5.22 38.68 1.02
CA GLY A 166 4.21 38.92 2.06
C GLY A 166 3.70 37.61 2.70
N ILE A 167 3.35 37.62 3.98
CA ILE A 167 2.75 36.43 4.65
C ILE A 167 1.43 36.03 3.98
N ALA A 168 0.62 37.02 3.59
CA ALA A 168 -0.64 36.78 2.88
C ALA A 168 -0.43 36.18 1.48
N GLU A 169 0.62 36.62 0.78
CA GLU A 169 1.00 36.07 -0.53
C GLU A 169 1.46 34.62 -0.40
N ILE A 170 2.27 34.30 0.62
CA ILE A 170 2.69 32.92 0.91
C ILE A 170 1.48 32.05 1.26
N ALA A 171 0.55 32.57 2.08
CA ALA A 171 -0.69 31.86 2.40
C ALA A 171 -1.48 31.49 1.13
N GLY A 172 -1.66 32.45 0.21
CA GLY A 172 -2.30 32.21 -1.08
C GLY A 172 -1.53 31.20 -1.93
N ALA A 173 -0.20 31.27 -1.97
CA ALA A 173 0.64 30.34 -2.72
C ALA A 173 0.51 28.87 -2.25
N VAL A 174 0.22 28.64 -0.97
CA VAL A 174 -0.01 27.29 -0.42
C VAL A 174 -1.50 26.93 -0.28
N GLY A 175 -2.38 27.66 -0.96
CA GLY A 175 -3.81 27.33 -1.06
C GLY A 175 -4.64 27.68 0.17
N TYR A 176 -4.31 28.78 0.85
CA TYR A 176 -5.13 29.36 1.92
C TYR A 176 -5.68 30.71 1.50
N GLU A 177 -7.01 30.83 1.49
CA GLU A 177 -7.71 32.09 1.20
C GLU A 177 -7.56 33.12 2.33
N SER A 178 -7.39 32.65 3.57
CA SER A 178 -7.30 33.50 4.76
C SER A 178 -5.91 33.41 5.38
N PRO A 179 -5.16 34.52 5.43
CA PRO A 179 -3.87 34.58 6.14
C PRO A 179 -3.97 34.21 7.62
N SER A 180 -5.11 34.50 8.27
CA SER A 180 -5.35 34.13 9.66
C SER A 180 -5.50 32.62 9.84
N LYS A 181 -6.26 31.94 8.97
CA LYS A 181 -6.37 30.47 8.98
C LYS A 181 -5.03 29.81 8.70
N PHE A 182 -4.28 30.37 7.75
CA PHE A 182 -2.92 29.94 7.45
C PHE A 182 -2.00 30.06 8.68
N ALA A 183 -1.96 31.22 9.34
CA ALA A 183 -1.09 31.44 10.49
C ALA A 183 -1.39 30.47 11.64
N THR A 184 -2.67 30.22 11.93
CA THR A 184 -3.09 29.21 12.91
C THR A 184 -2.65 27.81 12.50
N ALA A 185 -2.86 27.44 11.24
CA ALA A 185 -2.47 26.12 10.75
C ALA A 185 -0.95 25.92 10.76
N PHE A 186 -0.20 26.95 10.41
CA PHE A 186 1.26 26.97 10.40
C PHE A 186 1.81 26.79 11.81
N ARG A 187 1.29 27.54 12.78
CA ARG A 187 1.68 27.37 14.19
C ARG A 187 1.39 25.97 14.71
N GLN A 188 0.26 25.36 14.34
CA GLN A 188 -0.07 24.00 14.78
C GLN A 188 0.87 22.93 14.21
N VAL A 189 1.41 23.13 12.99
CA VAL A 189 2.30 22.16 12.34
C VAL A 189 3.77 22.40 12.66
N ILE A 190 4.21 23.67 12.62
CA ILE A 190 5.62 24.08 12.73
C ILE A 190 6.00 24.47 14.17
N GLY A 191 5.01 24.81 15.01
CA GLY A 191 5.20 25.19 16.42
C GLY A 191 5.35 26.69 16.67
N GLN A 192 5.52 27.51 15.63
CA GLN A 192 5.70 28.97 15.71
C GLN A 192 4.81 29.67 14.68
N THR A 193 4.51 30.95 14.86
CA THR A 193 3.78 31.71 13.83
C THR A 193 4.66 31.96 12.59
N PRO A 194 4.08 32.18 11.39
CA PRO A 194 4.86 32.47 10.18
C PRO A 194 5.83 33.64 10.33
N MET A 195 5.44 34.67 11.08
CA MET A 195 6.27 35.85 11.32
C MET A 195 7.43 35.57 12.27
N GLU A 196 7.17 34.87 13.39
CA GLU A 196 8.22 34.42 14.31
C GLU A 196 9.21 33.50 13.61
N TYR A 197 8.71 32.53 12.83
CA TYR A 197 9.52 31.60 12.07
C TYR A 197 10.38 32.29 11.01
N ARG A 198 9.93 33.41 10.43
CA ARG A 198 10.76 34.20 9.50
C ARG A 198 11.88 34.92 10.24
N LYS A 199 11.59 35.55 11.37
CA LYS A 199 12.56 36.33 12.18
C LYS A 199 13.70 35.47 12.73
N SER A 200 13.55 34.15 12.80
CA SER A 200 14.64 33.25 13.20
C SER A 200 15.72 33.05 12.11
N PHE A 201 15.54 33.59 10.90
CA PHE A 201 16.51 33.48 9.79
C PHE A 201 17.06 34.82 9.29
N PHE A 202 16.50 35.95 9.74
CA PHE A 202 16.88 37.31 9.33
C PHE A 202 16.88 38.23 10.54
#